data_AF-A0A142XH07-F1
#
_entry.id   AF-A0A142XH07-F1
#
_cell.length_a   1.000
_cell.length_b   1.000
_cell.length_c   1.000
_cell.angle_alpha   90.00
_cell.angle_beta   90.00
_cell.angle_gamma   90.00
#
_symmetry.space_group_name_H-M   'P 1'
#
loop_
_entity.id
_entity.type
_entity.pdbx_description
1 polymer ?
#
loop_
_entity_poly.entity_id
_entity_poly.type
_entity_poly.pdbx_seq_one_letter_code
_entity_poly.pdbx_strand_id
1 'polypeptide(L)'
;MAEKDEFAPLRFLDGDGSYSLMLTEFSPWAATFEELEWDGGGYSWHGVADALVRLKAPKLKKKIKYDPEGSMFVAFGPDRDALVQLARLMLEAMADPAVLREAIEKANPRLMD
;
A
#
# COMPACT_ATOMS: atom_id res chain seq x y z
N MET A 1 1.04 -14.00 -19.27
CA MET A 1 1.53 -12.72 -19.82
C MET A 1 1.09 -11.67 -18.82
N ALA A 2 2.01 -11.15 -18.00
CA ALA A 2 1.64 -10.35 -16.83
C ALA A 2 1.14 -8.97 -17.26
N GLU A 3 0.00 -8.54 -16.70
CA GLU A 3 -0.58 -7.18 -16.70
C GLU A 3 0.41 -6.18 -16.06
N LYS A 4 1.58 -5.97 -16.67
CA LYS A 4 2.74 -5.31 -16.07
C LYS A 4 2.58 -3.81 -15.81
N ASP A 5 1.52 -3.18 -16.32
CA ASP A 5 1.37 -1.72 -16.32
C ASP A 5 0.04 -1.22 -15.75
N GLU A 6 -0.92 -2.09 -15.36
CA GLU A 6 -2.21 -1.61 -14.83
C GLU A 6 -2.05 -0.91 -13.48
N PHE A 7 -1.14 -1.41 -12.65
CA PHE A 7 -0.93 -0.91 -11.29
C PHE A 7 0.35 -0.14 -11.08
N ALA A 8 1.09 0.18 -12.15
CA ALA A 8 2.34 0.94 -12.01
C ALA A 8 2.08 2.22 -11.21
N PRO A 9 2.88 2.51 -10.17
CA PRO A 9 4.20 1.93 -9.84
C PRO A 9 4.18 0.68 -8.94
N LEU A 10 3.01 0.19 -8.52
CA LEU A 10 2.86 -1.06 -7.80
C LEU A 10 3.09 -2.26 -8.72
N ARG A 11 3.73 -3.29 -8.20
CA ARG A 11 3.92 -4.57 -8.90
C ARG A 11 2.93 -5.58 -8.36
N PHE A 12 2.03 -6.03 -9.21
CA PHE A 12 1.12 -7.13 -8.93
C PHE A 12 1.73 -8.46 -9.40
N LEU A 13 1.80 -9.44 -8.52
CA LEU A 13 2.35 -10.76 -8.78
C LEU A 13 1.27 -11.83 -8.54
N ASP A 14 1.19 -12.76 -9.47
CA ASP A 14 0.42 -14.00 -9.37
C ASP A 14 1.39 -15.14 -9.04
N GLY A 15 1.28 -15.69 -7.83
CA GLY A 15 2.06 -16.82 -7.35
C GLY A 15 1.21 -18.07 -7.18
N ASP A 16 1.84 -19.19 -6.83
CA ASP A 16 1.15 -20.47 -6.69
C ASP A 16 0.22 -20.45 -5.46
N GLY A 17 -1.07 -20.14 -5.68
CA GLY A 17 -2.09 -20.06 -4.64
C GLY A 17 -2.15 -18.75 -3.84
N SER A 18 -1.38 -17.73 -4.21
CA SER A 18 -1.45 -16.40 -3.59
C SER A 18 -1.04 -15.27 -4.53
N TYR A 19 -1.60 -14.10 -4.29
CA TYR A 19 -1.30 -12.86 -5.00
C TYR A 19 -0.53 -11.93 -4.08
N SER A 20 0.41 -11.18 -4.67
CA SER A 20 1.20 -10.18 -3.94
C SER A 20 1.19 -8.84 -4.65
N LEU A 21 1.18 -7.77 -3.86
CA LEU A 21 1.28 -6.39 -4.29
C LEU A 21 2.50 -5.78 -3.62
N MET A 22 3.40 -5.19 -4.41
CA MET A 22 4.66 -4.66 -3.90
C MET A 22 4.93 -3.23 -4.37
N LEU A 23 5.60 -2.45 -3.52
CA LEU A 23 6.17 -1.14 -3.86
C LEU A 23 7.62 -1.11 -3.39
N THR A 24 8.53 -0.68 -4.27
CA THR A 24 9.98 -0.63 -3.99
C THR A 24 10.60 0.73 -4.31
N GLU A 25 9.82 1.66 -4.87
CA GLU A 25 10.28 3.00 -5.19
C GLU A 25 9.35 3.97 -4.48
N PHE A 26 9.90 4.80 -3.59
CA PHE A 26 9.13 5.67 -2.70
C PHE A 26 9.37 7.16 -2.95
N SER A 27 10.45 7.48 -3.66
CA SER A 27 10.94 8.84 -3.92
C SER A 27 9.84 9.83 -4.38
N PRO A 28 8.86 9.44 -5.22
CA PRO A 28 7.80 10.36 -5.64
C PRO A 28 6.94 10.92 -4.50
N TRP A 29 6.82 10.21 -3.36
CA TRP A 29 5.97 10.62 -2.24
C TRP A 29 6.74 10.96 -0.97
N ALA A 30 8.06 10.77 -0.95
CA ALA A 30 8.92 11.00 0.21
C ALA A 30 8.63 12.35 0.89
N ALA A 31 8.55 13.44 0.11
CA ALA A 31 8.26 14.77 0.63
C ALA A 31 6.94 14.84 1.44
N THR A 32 5.89 14.12 1.05
CA THR A 32 4.61 14.12 1.78
C THR A 32 4.72 13.40 3.12
N PHE A 33 5.54 12.34 3.19
CA PHE A 33 5.81 11.64 4.45
C PHE A 33 6.74 12.48 5.35
N GLU A 34 7.78 13.10 4.80
CA GLU A 34 8.70 13.97 5.53
C GLU A 34 7.98 15.17 6.16
N GLU A 35 7.04 15.80 5.45
CA GLU A 35 6.18 16.86 6.01
C GLU A 35 5.36 16.42 7.23
N LEU A 36 5.11 15.12 7.37
CA LEU A 36 4.36 14.50 8.47
C LEU A 36 5.26 13.71 9.43
N GLU A 37 6.58 13.94 9.38
CA GLU A 37 7.60 13.33 10.26
C GLU A 37 7.71 11.79 10.11
N TRP A 38 7.44 11.26 8.92
CA TRP A 38 7.58 9.84 8.57
C TRP A 38 8.66 9.61 7.50
N ASP A 39 9.31 8.43 7.53
CA ASP A 39 10.37 8.05 6.58
C ASP A 39 9.87 7.86 5.14
N GLY A 40 8.65 7.33 4.97
CA GLY A 40 8.07 7.08 3.64
C GLY A 40 8.51 5.77 2.99
N GLY A 41 9.28 4.93 3.68
CA GLY A 41 9.62 3.56 3.28
C GLY A 41 8.49 2.54 3.43
N GLY A 42 8.80 1.26 3.34
CA GLY A 42 7.79 0.20 3.27
C GLY A 42 6.89 0.07 4.51
N TYR A 43 7.41 0.34 5.72
CA TYR A 43 6.59 0.41 6.93
C TYR A 43 5.58 1.56 6.87
N SER A 44 6.02 2.75 6.45
CA SER A 44 5.12 3.90 6.26
C SER A 44 3.98 3.57 5.28
N TRP A 45 4.30 2.88 4.18
CA TRP A 45 3.30 2.42 3.21
C TRP A 45 2.38 1.31 3.73
N HIS A 46 2.83 0.48 4.68
CA HIS A 46 1.95 -0.43 5.41
C HIS A 46 0.92 0.32 6.26
N GLY A 47 1.35 1.36 6.98
CA GLY A 47 0.43 2.25 7.70
C GLY A 47 -0.64 2.85 6.79
N VAL A 48 -0.24 3.36 5.62
CA VAL A 48 -1.14 3.90 4.60
C VAL A 48 -2.11 2.82 4.08
N ALA A 49 -1.62 1.62 3.77
CA ALA A 49 -2.45 0.53 3.28
C ALA A 49 -3.50 0.07 4.31
N ASP A 50 -3.13 -0.09 5.59
CA ASP A 50 -4.10 -0.41 6.66
C ASP A 50 -5.13 0.71 6.82
N ALA A 51 -4.69 1.97 6.80
CA ALA A 51 -5.58 3.13 6.92
C ALA A 51 -6.61 3.16 5.79
N LEU A 52 -6.18 3.02 4.53
CA LEU A 52 -7.04 3.00 3.36
C LEU A 52 -8.05 1.84 3.41
N VAL A 53 -7.59 0.64 3.79
CA VAL A 53 -8.48 -0.52 3.98
C VAL A 53 -9.50 -0.25 5.08
N ARG A 54 -9.08 0.30 6.22
CA ARG A 54 -9.97 0.59 7.34
C ARG A 54 -11.02 1.66 7.00
N LEU A 55 -10.63 2.69 6.25
CA LEU A 55 -11.49 3.82 5.90
C LEU A 55 -12.44 3.49 4.74
N LYS A 56 -11.93 2.87 3.67
CA LYS A 56 -12.64 2.75 2.39
C LYS A 56 -13.11 1.32 2.08
N ALA A 57 -12.45 0.30 2.63
CA ALA A 57 -12.74 -1.10 2.29
C ALA A 57 -12.56 -2.08 3.47
N PRO A 58 -13.28 -1.91 4.60
CA PRO A 58 -13.04 -2.67 5.83
C PRO A 58 -13.20 -4.19 5.67
N LYS A 59 -13.93 -4.63 4.64
CA LYS A 59 -14.10 -6.05 4.29
C LYS A 59 -12.79 -6.73 3.85
N LEU A 60 -11.78 -5.96 3.42
CA LEU A 60 -10.49 -6.50 2.96
C LEU A 60 -9.53 -6.83 4.11
N LYS A 61 -9.74 -6.29 5.31
CA LYS A 61 -8.82 -6.40 6.44
C LYS A 61 -8.45 -7.83 6.83
N LYS A 62 -9.35 -8.80 6.61
CA LYS A 62 -9.11 -10.22 6.93
C LYS A 62 -8.59 -11.04 5.74
N LYS A 63 -8.50 -10.43 4.57
CA LYS A 63 -8.14 -11.09 3.29
C LYS A 63 -6.70 -10.80 2.87
N ILE A 64 -6.11 -9.75 3.44
CA ILE A 64 -4.78 -9.25 3.09
C ILE A 64 -3.88 -9.36 4.32
N LYS A 65 -2.66 -9.82 4.10
CA LYS A 65 -1.56 -9.79 5.05
C LYS A 65 -0.50 -8.83 4.55
N TYR A 66 0.30 -8.30 5.47
CA TYR A 66 1.38 -7.36 5.18
C TYR A 66 2.69 -7.92 5.72
N ASP A 67 3.75 -7.73 4.96
CA ASP A 67 5.12 -8.08 5.34
C ASP A 67 6.07 -7.01 4.80
N PRO A 68 5.97 -5.77 5.31
CA PRO A 68 6.83 -4.68 4.86
C PRO A 68 8.24 -4.81 5.43
N GLU A 69 9.19 -4.23 4.70
CA GLU A 69 10.53 -3.91 5.15
C GLU A 69 10.78 -2.42 4.87
N GLY A 70 11.79 -1.80 5.48
CA GLY A 70 12.09 -0.38 5.23
C GLY A 70 12.26 -0.04 3.74
N SER A 71 12.83 -0.96 2.95
CA SER A 71 13.08 -0.80 1.51
C SER A 71 11.95 -1.30 0.61
N MET A 72 10.93 -2.00 1.15
CA MET A 72 9.86 -2.54 0.32
C MET A 72 8.56 -2.71 1.09
N PHE A 73 7.46 -2.26 0.50
CA PHE A 73 6.13 -2.62 0.97
C PHE A 73 5.69 -3.91 0.28
N VAL A 74 5.11 -4.83 1.05
CA VAL A 74 4.48 -6.06 0.53
C VAL A 74 3.13 -6.27 1.19
N ALA A 75 2.12 -6.49 0.37
CA ALA A 75 0.82 -7.04 0.77
C ALA A 75 0.54 -8.33 -0.02
N PHE A 76 -0.03 -9.35 0.62
CA PHE A 76 -0.31 -10.61 -0.06
C PHE A 76 -1.55 -11.32 0.49
N GLY A 77 -2.11 -12.22 -0.31
CA GLY A 77 -3.28 -13.01 0.09
C GLY A 77 -3.82 -13.90 -1.03
N PRO A 78 -4.71 -14.85 -0.71
CA PRO A 78 -5.28 -15.78 -1.69
C PRO A 78 -6.40 -15.16 -2.56
N ASP A 79 -6.90 -13.98 -2.20
CA ASP A 79 -8.02 -13.32 -2.87
C ASP A 79 -7.51 -12.24 -3.84
N ARG A 80 -7.49 -12.55 -5.15
CA ARG A 80 -7.04 -11.63 -6.20
C ARG A 80 -7.76 -10.29 -6.15
N ASP A 81 -9.10 -10.32 -6.03
CA ASP A 81 -9.94 -9.13 -6.00
C ASP A 81 -9.64 -8.24 -4.80
N ALA A 82 -9.28 -8.83 -3.65
CA ALA A 82 -8.86 -8.06 -2.49
C ALA A 82 -7.56 -7.28 -2.76
N LEU A 83 -6.56 -7.92 -3.40
CA LEU A 83 -5.30 -7.26 -3.71
C LEU A 83 -5.46 -6.22 -4.83
N VAL A 84 -6.32 -6.47 -5.82
CA VAL A 84 -6.67 -5.48 -6.85
C VAL A 84 -7.37 -4.26 -6.25
N GLN A 85 -8.31 -4.46 -5.32
CA GLN A 85 -8.95 -3.35 -4.63
C GLN A 85 -7.97 -2.56 -3.77
N LEU A 86 -7.05 -3.22 -3.06
CA LEU A 86 -5.98 -2.54 -2.35
C LEU A 86 -5.09 -1.73 -3.31
N ALA A 87 -4.70 -2.30 -4.44
CA ALA A 87 -3.89 -1.60 -5.43
C ALA A 87 -4.58 -0.32 -5.92
N ARG A 88 -5.88 -0.36 -6.21
CA ARG A 88 -6.65 0.83 -6.62
C ARG A 88 -6.70 1.90 -5.54
N LEU A 89 -6.90 1.52 -4.27
CA LEU A 89 -6.88 2.47 -3.16
C LEU A 89 -5.50 3.13 -3.00
N MET A 90 -4.44 2.34 -3.13
CA MET A 90 -3.07 2.85 -3.05
C MET A 90 -2.76 3.79 -4.22
N LEU A 91 -3.16 3.45 -5.45
CA LEU A 91 -2.99 4.31 -6.62
C LEU A 91 -3.73 5.65 -6.48
N GLU A 92 -4.94 5.64 -5.92
CA GLU A 92 -5.67 6.87 -5.64
C GLU A 92 -4.89 7.77 -4.67
N ALA A 93 -4.37 7.19 -3.58
CA ALA A 93 -3.51 7.93 -2.66
C ALA A 93 -2.21 8.42 -3.34
N MET A 94 -1.60 7.61 -4.19
CA MET A 94 -0.41 8.00 -4.95
C MET A 94 -0.66 9.15 -5.93
N ALA A 95 -1.86 9.24 -6.49
CA ALA A 95 -2.25 10.25 -7.48
C ALA A 95 -2.76 11.55 -6.84
N ASP A 96 -3.32 11.47 -5.63
CA ASP A 96 -3.89 12.63 -4.91
C ASP A 96 -3.17 12.86 -3.57
N PRO A 97 -2.33 13.91 -3.48
CA PRO A 97 -1.62 14.26 -2.25
C PRO A 97 -2.52 14.55 -1.04
N ALA A 98 -3.78 14.94 -1.24
CA ALA A 98 -4.71 15.13 -0.13
C ALA A 98 -5.17 13.77 0.43
N VAL A 99 -5.43 12.80 -0.46
CA VAL A 99 -5.78 11.43 -0.05
C VAL A 99 -4.60 10.77 0.66
N LEU A 100 -3.37 10.96 0.15
CA LEU A 100 -2.17 10.43 0.82
C LEU A 100 -2.00 11.01 2.23
N ARG A 101 -2.10 12.33 2.38
CA ARG A 101 -1.98 12.98 3.70
C ARG A 101 -3.04 12.47 4.67
N GLU A 102 -4.31 12.41 4.25
CA GLU A 102 -5.37 11.86 5.09
C GLU A 102 -5.06 10.42 5.52
N ALA A 103 -4.57 9.58 4.59
CA ALA A 103 -4.21 8.21 4.92
C ALA A 103 -3.05 8.11 5.93
N ILE A 104 -2.02 8.96 5.80
CA ILE A 104 -0.90 9.04 6.75
C ILE A 104 -1.38 9.51 8.13
N GLU A 105 -2.17 10.58 8.20
CA GLU A 105 -2.69 11.12 9.46
C GLU A 105 -3.61 10.13 10.19
N LYS A 106 -4.30 9.26 9.44
CA LYS A 106 -5.14 8.20 10.00
C LYS A 106 -4.40 6.88 10.17
N ALA A 107 -3.15 6.75 9.74
CA ALA A 107 -2.38 5.54 9.89
C ALA A 107 -2.14 5.22 11.38
N ASN A 108 -1.93 3.94 11.67
CA ASN A 108 -1.52 3.55 13.01
C ASN A 108 0.01 3.74 13.10
N PRO A 109 0.52 4.61 13.99
CA PRO A 109 1.95 4.89 14.11
C PRO A 109 2.80 3.63 14.34
N ARG A 110 2.24 2.62 15.02
CA ARG A 110 2.95 1.34 15.29
C ARG A 110 3.21 0.49 14.05
N LEU A 111 2.58 0.80 12.92
CA LEU A 111 2.79 0.10 11.66
C LEU A 111 3.80 0.81 10.77
N MET A 112 4.22 2.02 11.14
CA MET A 112 5.00 2.93 10.30
C MET A 112 6.46 3.09 10.73
N ASP A 113 6.84 2.50 11.87
CA ASP A 113 8.18 2.49 12.47
C ASP A 113 8.89 1.15 12.19
#